data_AF-A0A438EIW2-F1
#
_entry.id   AF-A0A438EIW2-F1
#
_cell.length_a   1.000
_cell.length_b   1.000
_cell.length_c   1.000
_cell.angle_alpha   90.00
_cell.angle_beta   90.00
_cell.angle_gamma   90.00
#
_symmetry.space_group_name_H-M   'P 1'
#
loop_
_entity.id
_entity.type
_entity.pdbx_description
1 polymer ?
#
loop_
_entity_poly.entity_id
_entity_poly.type
_entity_poly.pdbx_seq_one_letter_code
_entity_poly.pdbx_strand_id
1 'polypeptide(L)'
;MGSSSTHAALVYFSAYNAKEYGKTVSVNQFQVKDVSWDPELGGQNMEMRLVEYFWQMSSTNKLEMELIFHCLSRYTLDRTNTLDVGYNLLPLPWSYAFDGWLRKCLRIQVLKVDETYAVELIGGATRVPKLQAKLQEFLGRKDLDRHLDADEAIVLGAALHATNLSDGIKLNRKLGMVDGSSYGLVVELDGPGLLKDESTRQLIVPRMKKLPSKMFRSIIHDKDFDVSLSYEDEDLLPPGVSSPRFAQYAVSGSADASAKYSSRNLSSPIKANLHFSLSRSGILSLDRADAVIEITEWIEVPKVNVTLENSSAASPNISVETSPHNASEDSNENLHTDGRIDNTSNATENQSDKDLGTEKKN
;
A
#
# COMPACT_ATOMS: atom_id res chain seq x y z
N MET A 1 -5.16 8.64 24.67
CA MET A 1 -4.26 9.75 25.02
C MET A 1 -3.28 9.27 26.08
N GLY A 2 -1.98 9.33 25.81
CA GLY A 2 -0.93 8.90 26.73
C GLY A 2 -0.34 10.05 27.55
N SER A 3 0.84 9.82 28.14
CA SER A 3 1.61 10.85 28.84
C SER A 3 2.16 11.91 27.87
N SER A 4 2.86 11.51 26.82
CA SER A 4 3.50 12.42 25.88
C SER A 4 2.63 12.80 24.68
N SER A 5 1.84 11.86 24.15
CA SER A 5 1.19 12.00 22.83
C SER A 5 -0.24 11.45 22.79
N THR A 6 -0.98 11.88 21.77
CA THR A 6 -2.33 11.41 21.49
C THR A 6 -2.37 10.66 20.17
N HIS A 7 -3.04 9.52 20.18
CA HIS A 7 -3.33 8.72 19.01
C HIS A 7 -4.85 8.53 18.92
N ALA A 8 -5.39 8.57 17.71
CA ALA A 8 -6.72 8.08 17.37
C ALA A 8 -6.58 7.07 16.23
N ALA A 9 -7.30 5.96 16.31
CA ALA A 9 -7.36 4.96 15.25
C ALA A 9 -8.82 4.67 14.92
N LEU A 10 -9.17 4.75 13.64
CA LEU A 10 -10.46 4.35 13.12
C LEU A 10 -10.37 2.87 12.74
N VAL A 11 -11.13 2.02 13.41
CA VAL A 11 -11.07 0.57 13.24
C VAL A 11 -12.43 0.02 12.82
N TYR A 12 -12.45 -0.74 11.73
CA TYR A 12 -13.62 -1.44 11.23
C TYR A 12 -13.55 -2.91 11.61
N PHE A 13 -14.55 -3.40 12.36
CA PHE A 13 -14.67 -4.79 12.76
C PHE A 13 -15.61 -5.55 11.82
N SER A 14 -15.25 -6.78 11.48
CA SER A 14 -16.00 -7.66 10.57
C SER A 14 -15.70 -9.13 10.86
N ALA A 15 -16.30 -10.03 10.09
CA ALA A 15 -15.91 -11.43 10.05
C ALA A 15 -15.90 -11.93 8.60
N TYR A 16 -15.03 -12.88 8.29
CA TYR A 16 -14.96 -13.53 6.98
C TYR A 16 -14.89 -15.05 7.12
N ASN A 17 -15.40 -15.76 6.12
CA ASN A 17 -15.38 -17.22 6.09
C ASN A 17 -14.06 -17.72 5.50
N ALA A 18 -13.27 -18.45 6.29
CA ALA A 18 -12.05 -19.14 5.86
C ALA A 18 -12.32 -20.65 5.75
N LYS A 19 -11.54 -21.37 4.93
CA LYS A 19 -11.51 -22.84 4.94
C LYS A 19 -10.32 -23.33 5.75
N GLU A 20 -10.58 -23.98 6.89
CA GLU A 20 -9.57 -24.67 7.68
C GLU A 20 -9.89 -26.16 7.73
N TYR A 21 -8.94 -27.02 7.35
CA TYR A 21 -9.09 -28.49 7.31
C TYR A 21 -10.38 -28.98 6.60
N GLY A 22 -10.75 -28.31 5.50
CA GLY A 22 -11.95 -28.63 4.71
C GLY A 22 -13.27 -28.11 5.28
N LYS A 23 -13.29 -27.53 6.48
CA LYS A 23 -14.47 -26.91 7.10
C LYS A 23 -14.45 -25.40 6.91
N THR A 24 -15.62 -24.80 6.70
CA THR A 24 -15.76 -23.34 6.73
C THR A 24 -15.80 -22.86 8.18
N VAL A 25 -14.90 -21.95 8.53
CA VAL A 25 -14.77 -21.33 9.86
C VAL A 25 -14.94 -19.82 9.70
N SER A 26 -15.79 -19.20 10.52
CA SER A 26 -15.90 -17.75 10.59
C SER A 26 -14.74 -17.19 11.41
N VAL A 27 -13.93 -16.34 10.77
CA VAL A 27 -12.76 -15.67 11.36
C VAL A 27 -13.12 -14.21 11.57
N ASN A 28 -13.11 -13.78 12.84
CA ASN A 28 -13.28 -12.37 13.18
C ASN A 28 -12.06 -11.58 12.67
N GLN A 29 -12.30 -10.37 12.18
CA GLN A 29 -11.28 -9.49 11.63
C GLN A 29 -11.48 -8.07 12.11
N PHE A 30 -10.39 -7.35 12.29
CA PHE A 30 -10.40 -5.89 12.27
C PHE A 30 -9.50 -5.34 11.17
N GLN A 31 -9.90 -4.21 10.60
CA GLN A 31 -9.11 -3.41 9.70
C GLN A 31 -8.94 -2.01 10.27
N VAL A 32 -7.68 -1.56 10.45
CA VAL A 32 -7.38 -0.14 10.65
C VAL A 32 -7.68 0.59 9.35
N LYS A 33 -8.66 1.49 9.40
CA LYS A 33 -9.08 2.32 8.28
C LYS A 33 -8.29 3.61 8.23
N ASP A 34 -8.01 4.22 9.39
CA ASP A 34 -7.26 5.47 9.50
C ASP A 34 -6.55 5.60 10.85
N VAL A 35 -5.50 6.42 10.90
CA VAL A 35 -4.74 6.75 12.12
C VAL A 35 -4.36 8.22 12.16
N SER A 36 -4.58 8.88 13.30
CA SER A 36 -4.10 10.23 13.56
C SER A 36 -3.24 10.25 14.80
N TRP A 37 -2.18 11.05 14.78
CA TRP A 37 -1.21 11.17 15.86
C TRP A 37 -0.85 12.64 16.08
N ASP A 38 -0.53 12.97 17.33
CA ASP A 38 -0.03 14.27 17.74
C ASP A 38 0.99 14.11 18.88
N PRO A 39 2.26 14.52 18.68
CA PRO A 39 3.33 14.46 19.70
C PRO A 39 3.21 15.53 20.80
N GLU A 40 2.45 16.60 20.58
CA GLU A 40 2.35 17.74 21.50
C GLU A 40 1.12 17.62 22.41
N LEU A 41 0.10 16.87 22.00
CA LEU A 41 -1.07 16.58 22.82
C LEU A 41 -0.82 15.37 23.73
N GLY A 42 -0.41 15.61 24.97
CA GLY A 42 -0.29 14.57 26.00
C GLY A 42 -0.62 15.08 27.40
N GLY A 43 -0.82 14.16 28.35
CA GLY A 43 -1.04 14.49 29.76
C GLY A 43 0.09 15.31 30.38
N GLN A 44 1.35 15.05 30.03
CA GLN A 44 2.52 15.79 30.49
C GLN A 44 2.52 17.23 29.97
N ASN A 45 2.15 17.46 28.70
CA ASN A 45 2.06 18.81 28.14
C ASN A 45 0.87 19.57 28.74
N MET A 46 -0.25 18.91 29.03
CA MET A 46 -1.36 19.49 29.80
C MET A 46 -0.93 19.89 31.22
N GLU A 47 -0.19 19.02 31.92
CA GLU A 47 0.38 19.29 33.25
C GLU A 47 1.35 20.48 33.21
N MET A 48 2.28 20.52 32.25
CA MET A 48 3.20 21.66 32.07
C MET A 48 2.47 22.99 31.83
N ARG A 49 1.39 23.00 31.03
CA ARG A 49 0.56 24.20 30.83
C ARG A 49 -0.17 24.65 32.10
N LEU A 50 -0.53 23.72 33.00
CA LEU A 50 -1.09 24.07 34.32
C LEU A 50 -0.01 24.66 35.24
N VAL A 51 1.22 24.11 35.22
CA VAL A 51 2.37 24.69 35.94
C VAL A 51 2.65 26.13 35.47
N GLU A 52 2.70 26.36 34.15
CA GLU A 52 2.87 27.70 33.56
C GLU A 52 1.78 28.68 34.04
N TYR A 53 0.52 28.25 34.04
CA TYR A 53 -0.61 29.05 34.50
C TYR A 53 -0.50 29.43 35.98
N PHE A 54 -0.22 28.47 36.87
CA PHE A 54 -0.06 28.76 38.30
C PHE A 54 1.18 29.62 38.59
N TRP A 55 2.26 29.47 37.82
CA TRP A 55 3.44 30.33 37.90
C TRP A 55 3.13 31.79 37.52
N GLN A 56 2.39 32.02 36.43
CA GLN A 56 1.92 33.35 36.04
C GLN A 56 0.97 33.96 37.09
N MET A 57 0.10 33.14 37.69
CA MET A 57 -0.81 33.58 38.74
C MET A 57 -0.06 33.91 40.05
N SER A 58 0.97 33.14 40.42
CA SER A 58 1.81 33.40 41.60
C SER A 58 2.64 34.67 41.45
N SER A 59 3.30 34.87 40.30
CA SER A 59 4.06 36.09 40.00
C SER A 59 3.18 37.35 39.99
N THR A 60 1.87 37.21 39.71
CA THR A 60 0.89 38.30 39.80
C THR A 60 0.35 38.52 41.22
N ASN A 61 0.06 37.44 41.96
CA ASN A 61 -0.69 37.49 43.24
C ASN A 61 0.12 37.20 44.51
N LYS A 62 1.46 37.06 44.42
CA LYS A 62 2.35 36.66 45.53
C LYS A 62 1.96 35.35 46.23
N LEU A 63 1.47 34.36 45.47
CA LEU A 63 1.19 33.03 46.02
C LEU A 63 2.50 32.26 46.22
N GLU A 64 2.68 31.65 47.38
CA GLU A 64 3.89 30.89 47.70
C GLU A 64 4.02 29.60 46.86
N MET A 65 5.26 29.24 46.53
CA MET A 65 5.58 28.06 45.72
C MET A 65 5.09 26.74 46.34
N GLU A 66 5.02 26.65 47.66
CA GLU A 66 4.45 25.49 48.36
C GLU A 66 2.97 25.27 48.02
N LEU A 67 2.20 26.36 47.85
CA LEU A 67 0.79 26.27 47.48
C LEU A 67 0.63 25.71 46.06
N ILE A 68 1.51 26.11 45.14
CA ILE A 68 1.56 25.57 43.77
C ILE A 68 1.92 24.08 43.81
N PHE A 69 2.95 23.70 44.58
CA PHE A 69 3.38 22.31 44.71
C PHE A 69 2.30 21.43 45.34
N HIS A 70 1.51 21.96 46.28
CA HIS A 70 0.38 21.27 46.89
C HIS A 70 -0.84 21.15 45.97
N CYS A 71 -1.08 22.14 45.11
CA CYS A 71 -2.08 22.02 44.03
C CYS A 71 -1.68 20.96 43.01
N LEU A 72 -0.42 20.92 42.59
CA LEU A 72 0.11 19.93 41.64
C LEU A 72 0.21 18.51 42.23
N SER A 73 0.54 18.38 43.53
CA SER A 73 0.55 17.08 44.20
C SER A 73 -0.87 16.50 44.35
N ARG A 74 -1.87 17.34 44.62
CA ARG A 74 -3.28 16.93 44.55
C ARG A 74 -3.68 16.52 43.14
N TYR A 75 -3.31 17.31 42.13
CA TYR A 75 -3.59 16.98 40.72
C TYR A 75 -3.01 15.62 40.29
N THR A 76 -1.84 15.24 40.81
CA THR A 76 -1.23 13.92 40.54
C THR A 76 -1.82 12.78 41.36
N LEU A 77 -2.24 13.01 42.62
CA LEU A 77 -2.95 12.00 43.43
C LEU A 77 -4.34 11.67 42.88
N ASP A 78 -5.05 12.65 42.29
CA ASP A 78 -6.46 12.48 41.85
C ASP A 78 -6.63 11.48 40.69
N ARG A 79 -5.53 11.02 40.08
CA ARG A 79 -5.54 9.85 39.18
C ARG A 79 -6.12 8.57 39.84
N THR A 80 -6.32 8.56 41.16
CA THR A 80 -6.96 7.49 41.95
C THR A 80 -8.40 7.78 42.40
N ASN A 81 -9.13 8.67 41.71
CA ASN A 81 -10.60 8.68 41.61
C ASN A 81 -11.43 9.43 42.69
N THR A 82 -10.89 10.46 43.37
CA THR A 82 -11.68 11.29 44.32
C THR A 82 -11.11 12.71 44.59
N LEU A 83 -11.53 13.74 43.83
CA LEU A 83 -12.10 15.04 44.30
C LEU A 83 -12.38 16.04 43.15
N ASP A 84 -13.61 16.57 43.06
CA ASP A 84 -14.13 17.36 41.93
C ASP A 84 -13.58 18.81 41.79
N VAL A 85 -12.49 19.17 42.48
CA VAL A 85 -12.16 20.59 42.77
C VAL A 85 -11.11 21.20 41.82
N GLY A 86 -10.48 20.42 40.94
CA GLY A 86 -9.43 20.89 40.02
C GLY A 86 -9.70 20.69 38.52
N TYR A 87 -10.65 19.83 38.15
CA TYR A 87 -10.73 19.27 36.80
C TYR A 87 -11.30 20.16 35.70
N ASN A 88 -11.93 21.28 36.04
CA ASN A 88 -12.68 22.10 35.08
C ASN A 88 -11.82 23.03 34.21
N LEU A 89 -10.54 23.20 34.54
CA LEU A 89 -9.59 24.04 33.80
C LEU A 89 -8.69 23.20 32.89
N LEU A 90 -9.10 23.04 31.63
CA LEU A 90 -8.12 22.81 30.57
C LEU A 90 -7.47 24.15 30.21
N PRO A 91 -6.13 24.25 30.18
CA PRO A 91 -5.45 25.45 29.69
C PRO A 91 -5.92 25.81 28.28
N LEU A 92 -6.35 27.05 28.06
CA LEU A 92 -6.96 27.47 26.79
C LEU A 92 -6.12 27.10 25.55
N PRO A 93 -4.79 27.31 25.50
CA PRO A 93 -3.98 26.91 24.35
C PRO A 93 -4.04 25.40 24.06
N TRP A 94 -4.01 24.57 25.12
CA TRP A 94 -4.12 23.11 25.00
C TRP A 94 -5.52 22.70 24.54
N SER A 95 -6.58 23.35 25.06
CA SER A 95 -7.95 23.15 24.59
C SER A 95 -8.09 23.43 23.09
N TYR A 96 -7.56 24.55 22.60
CA TYR A 96 -7.64 24.90 21.18
C TYR A 96 -6.86 23.91 20.29
N ALA A 97 -5.67 23.49 20.73
CA ALA A 97 -4.89 22.48 20.03
C ALA A 97 -5.65 21.13 19.97
N PHE A 98 -6.22 20.68 21.09
CA PHE A 98 -7.01 19.46 21.17
C PHE A 98 -8.28 19.52 20.29
N ASP A 99 -9.03 20.63 20.32
CA ASP A 99 -10.21 20.80 19.48
C ASP A 99 -9.84 20.88 17.98
N GLY A 100 -8.68 21.46 17.65
CA GLY A 100 -8.12 21.47 16.30
C GLY A 100 -7.74 20.08 15.81
N TRP A 101 -7.06 19.30 16.66
CA TRP A 101 -6.67 17.92 16.37
C TRP A 101 -7.88 16.98 16.23
N LEU A 102 -8.90 17.10 17.09
CA LEU A 102 -10.17 16.37 16.95
C LEU A 102 -10.84 16.63 15.59
N ARG A 103 -10.88 17.90 15.17
CA ARG A 103 -11.38 18.29 13.84
C ARG A 103 -10.52 17.74 12.70
N LYS A 104 -9.19 17.61 12.89
CA LYS A 104 -8.31 16.91 11.93
C LYS A 104 -8.70 15.43 11.85
N CYS A 105 -8.86 14.74 12.99
CA CYS A 105 -9.16 13.31 13.07
C CYS A 105 -10.44 12.88 12.33
N LEU A 106 -11.55 13.60 12.48
CA LEU A 106 -12.79 13.25 11.75
C LEU A 106 -12.72 13.58 10.25
N ARG A 107 -11.89 14.54 9.84
CA ARG A 107 -11.75 14.93 8.44
C ARG A 107 -10.99 13.90 7.58
N ILE A 108 -10.24 12.98 8.18
CA ILE A 108 -9.30 12.13 7.42
C ILE A 108 -10.02 11.09 6.53
N GLN A 109 -11.30 10.77 6.79
CA GLN A 109 -12.06 9.84 5.95
C GLN A 109 -13.53 10.20 5.61
N VAL A 110 -13.95 11.44 5.85
CA VAL A 110 -15.34 11.92 5.55
C VAL A 110 -16.43 11.07 6.24
N LEU A 111 -16.09 10.34 7.30
CA LEU A 111 -17.08 9.61 8.09
C LEU A 111 -17.89 10.58 8.93
N LYS A 112 -19.21 10.36 8.93
CA LYS A 112 -20.10 11.03 9.87
C LYS A 112 -19.91 10.41 11.26
N VAL A 113 -20.03 11.25 12.29
CA VAL A 113 -20.01 10.78 13.69
C VAL A 113 -21.07 9.70 13.94
N ASP A 114 -22.21 9.82 13.25
CA ASP A 114 -23.35 8.89 13.28
C ASP A 114 -23.02 7.47 12.77
N GLU A 115 -21.97 7.32 11.95
CA GLU A 115 -21.56 6.02 11.37
C GLU A 115 -20.56 5.27 12.28
N THR A 116 -20.10 5.92 13.35
CA THR A 116 -19.22 5.30 14.35
C THR A 116 -20.06 4.45 15.30
N TYR A 117 -19.69 3.18 15.52
CA TYR A 117 -20.39 2.33 16.50
C TYR A 117 -20.04 2.75 17.94
N ALA A 118 -18.77 2.60 18.33
CA ALA A 118 -18.26 2.90 19.66
C ALA A 118 -16.98 3.76 19.61
N VAL A 119 -16.69 4.50 20.69
CA VAL A 119 -15.49 5.32 20.88
C VAL A 119 -14.80 4.93 22.18
N GLU A 120 -13.87 3.97 22.09
CA GLU A 120 -13.09 3.47 23.23
C GLU A 120 -11.97 4.45 23.64
N LEU A 121 -11.85 4.71 24.94
CA LEU A 121 -10.82 5.59 25.50
C LEU A 121 -9.66 4.80 26.11
N ILE A 122 -8.46 4.95 25.55
CA ILE A 122 -7.25 4.24 26.01
C ILE A 122 -6.15 5.23 26.45
N GLY A 123 -5.45 4.89 27.54
CA GLY A 123 -4.35 5.63 28.16
C GLY A 123 -4.80 6.60 29.25
N GLY A 124 -4.08 6.63 30.38
CA GLY A 124 -4.52 7.30 31.61
C GLY A 124 -4.88 8.80 31.51
N ALA A 125 -4.35 9.54 30.52
CA ALA A 125 -4.72 10.94 30.32
C ALA A 125 -6.16 11.12 29.78
N THR A 126 -6.81 10.07 29.24
CA THR A 126 -8.23 10.11 28.86
C THR A 126 -9.18 10.21 30.06
N ARG A 127 -8.68 10.03 31.30
CA ARG A 127 -9.48 10.10 32.53
C ARG A 127 -9.91 11.52 32.92
N VAL A 128 -9.33 12.56 32.30
CA VAL A 128 -9.65 13.97 32.60
C VAL A 128 -11.13 14.26 32.29
N PRO A 129 -11.97 14.65 33.27
CA PRO A 129 -13.41 14.85 33.04
C PRO A 129 -13.72 15.90 31.98
N LYS A 130 -12.96 17.01 31.94
CA LYS A 130 -13.16 18.08 30.95
C LYS A 130 -12.80 17.66 29.52
N LEU A 131 -11.88 16.71 29.36
CA LEU A 131 -11.53 16.08 28.08
C LEU A 131 -12.67 15.15 27.63
N GLN A 132 -13.23 14.35 28.54
CA GLN A 132 -14.40 13.50 28.26
C GLN A 132 -15.63 14.34 27.89
N ALA A 133 -15.89 15.43 28.62
CA ALA A 133 -16.96 16.37 28.31
C ALA A 133 -16.83 16.98 26.90
N LYS A 134 -15.62 17.35 26.48
CA LYS A 134 -15.35 17.82 25.12
C LYS A 134 -15.56 16.74 24.06
N LEU A 135 -15.17 15.50 24.35
CA LEU A 135 -15.43 14.38 23.46
C LEU A 135 -16.94 14.10 23.33
N GLN A 136 -17.69 14.13 24.43
CA GLN A 136 -19.16 13.99 24.45
C GLN A 136 -19.84 15.09 23.62
N GLU A 137 -19.47 16.36 23.85
CA GLU A 137 -19.94 17.53 23.09
C GLU A 137 -19.62 17.39 21.58
N PHE A 138 -18.36 17.07 21.24
CA PHE A 138 -17.89 16.97 19.86
C PHE A 138 -18.49 15.77 19.09
N LEU A 139 -18.77 14.67 19.80
CA LEU A 139 -19.39 13.47 19.22
C LEU A 139 -20.93 13.50 19.26
N GLY A 140 -21.54 14.51 19.88
CA GLY A 140 -22.99 14.53 20.14
C GLY A 140 -23.47 13.36 21.01
N ARG A 141 -22.58 12.72 21.79
CA ARG A 141 -22.88 11.53 22.61
C ARG A 141 -23.03 11.92 24.06
N LYS A 142 -24.07 11.38 24.71
CA LYS A 142 -24.27 11.57 26.15
C LYS A 142 -23.20 10.84 26.97
N ASP A 143 -22.88 9.62 26.60
CA ASP A 143 -21.97 8.72 27.33
C ASP A 143 -20.86 8.24 26.38
N LEU A 144 -19.67 7.95 26.92
CA LEU A 144 -18.52 7.41 26.17
C LEU A 144 -18.31 5.93 26.49
N ASP A 145 -17.82 5.18 25.51
CA ASP A 145 -17.65 3.73 25.62
C ASP A 145 -16.43 3.37 26.50
N ARG A 146 -16.60 2.33 27.32
CA ARG A 146 -15.64 1.89 28.34
C ARG A 146 -15.58 0.35 28.42
N HIS A 147 -15.56 -0.30 27.26
CA HIS A 147 -15.54 -1.77 27.18
C HIS A 147 -14.12 -2.34 27.34
N LEU A 148 -13.09 -1.52 27.12
CA LEU A 148 -11.69 -1.87 27.27
C LEU A 148 -11.07 -1.28 28.54
N ASP A 149 -10.15 -2.02 29.16
CA ASP A 149 -9.30 -1.46 30.21
C ASP A 149 -8.31 -0.47 29.59
N ALA A 150 -8.35 0.78 30.06
CA ALA A 150 -7.59 1.88 29.46
C ALA A 150 -6.06 1.77 29.69
N ASP A 151 -5.61 0.95 30.65
CA ASP A 151 -4.19 0.76 30.97
C ASP A 151 -3.68 -0.59 30.41
N GLU A 152 -4.48 -1.65 30.48
CA GLU A 152 -4.05 -3.01 30.09
C GLU A 152 -4.35 -3.40 28.63
N ALA A 153 -5.34 -2.80 27.96
CA ALA A 153 -5.78 -3.26 26.64
C ALA A 153 -4.68 -3.27 25.56
N ILE A 154 -3.71 -2.34 25.64
CA ILE A 154 -2.57 -2.29 24.71
C ILE A 154 -1.65 -3.51 24.88
N VAL A 155 -1.27 -3.83 26.12
CA VAL A 155 -0.34 -4.95 26.39
C VAL A 155 -1.02 -6.31 26.16
N LEU A 156 -2.30 -6.44 26.53
CA LEU A 156 -3.09 -7.64 26.23
C LEU A 156 -3.29 -7.84 24.72
N GLY A 157 -3.56 -6.76 23.98
CA GLY A 157 -3.64 -6.78 22.51
C GLY A 157 -2.31 -7.15 21.85
N ALA A 158 -1.18 -6.65 22.36
CA ALA A 158 0.15 -7.00 21.88
C ALA A 158 0.49 -8.48 22.12
N ALA A 159 0.18 -9.01 23.31
CA ALA A 159 0.35 -10.42 23.65
C ALA A 159 -0.52 -11.34 22.78
N LEU A 160 -1.77 -10.94 22.52
CA LEU A 160 -2.66 -11.63 21.58
C LEU A 160 -2.10 -11.61 20.15
N HIS A 161 -1.56 -10.47 19.69
CA HIS A 161 -0.94 -10.37 18.37
C HIS A 161 0.28 -11.29 18.23
N ALA A 162 1.18 -11.28 19.22
CA ALA A 162 2.35 -12.15 19.26
C ALA A 162 1.96 -13.64 19.24
N THR A 163 0.90 -14.01 19.98
CA THR A 163 0.37 -15.37 19.96
C THR A 163 -0.25 -15.73 18.60
N ASN A 164 -0.96 -14.81 17.96
CA ASN A 164 -1.56 -15.00 16.62
C ASN A 164 -0.50 -15.12 15.50
N LEU A 165 0.73 -14.68 15.75
CA LEU A 165 1.90 -14.85 14.87
C LEU A 165 2.76 -16.08 15.22
N SER A 166 2.52 -16.75 16.34
CA SER A 166 3.36 -17.86 16.81
C SER A 166 2.98 -19.19 16.16
N ASP A 167 3.96 -19.92 15.64
CA ASP A 167 3.78 -21.31 15.22
C ASP A 167 3.75 -22.29 16.43
N GLY A 168 4.38 -21.89 17.55
CA GLY A 168 4.51 -22.71 18.75
C GLY A 168 3.31 -22.65 19.69
N ILE A 169 2.62 -21.51 19.79
CA ILE A 169 1.41 -21.34 20.60
C ILE A 169 0.23 -21.09 19.66
N LYS A 170 -0.74 -22.02 19.64
CA LYS A 170 -1.90 -21.94 18.74
C LYS A 170 -3.12 -21.37 19.45
N LEU A 171 -3.67 -20.28 18.92
CA LEU A 171 -4.99 -19.80 19.32
C LEU A 171 -6.08 -20.75 18.80
N ASN A 172 -7.10 -21.03 19.62
CA ASN A 172 -8.29 -21.82 19.21
C ASN A 172 -9.11 -21.15 18.09
N ARG A 173 -8.93 -19.83 17.90
CA ARG A 173 -9.49 -19.05 16.79
C ARG A 173 -8.44 -18.02 16.38
N LYS A 174 -8.05 -18.01 15.12
CA LYS A 174 -7.19 -16.96 14.57
C LYS A 174 -7.94 -15.62 14.53
N LEU A 175 -7.20 -14.53 14.64
CA LEU A 175 -7.72 -13.18 14.48
C LEU A 175 -7.22 -12.58 13.15
N GLY A 176 -8.14 -12.14 12.31
CA GLY A 176 -7.81 -11.35 11.13
C GLY A 176 -7.37 -9.94 11.53
N MET A 177 -6.18 -9.53 11.11
CA MET A 177 -5.62 -8.22 11.45
C MET A 177 -5.09 -7.57 10.18
N VAL A 178 -5.67 -6.44 9.77
CA VAL A 178 -5.23 -5.65 8.61
C VAL A 178 -4.91 -4.24 9.08
N ASP A 179 -3.64 -3.88 8.99
CA ASP A 179 -3.16 -2.54 9.30
C ASP A 179 -2.80 -1.78 8.00
N GLY A 180 -2.48 -0.49 8.09
CA GLY A 180 -2.14 0.36 6.95
C GLY A 180 -0.90 1.24 7.18
N SER A 181 -0.21 1.61 6.10
CA SER A 181 0.91 2.56 6.16
C SER A 181 0.43 3.94 6.62
N SER A 182 0.95 4.45 7.74
CA SER A 182 0.58 5.78 8.27
C SER A 182 0.95 6.95 7.36
N TYR A 183 1.96 6.75 6.49
CA TYR A 183 2.50 7.75 5.57
C TYR A 183 2.42 7.27 4.11
N GLY A 184 2.39 8.23 3.19
CA GLY A 184 2.72 7.99 1.79
C GLY A 184 4.23 7.84 1.60
N LEU A 185 4.67 6.88 0.78
CA LEU A 185 6.08 6.61 0.48
C LEU A 185 6.33 6.65 -1.02
N VAL A 186 7.35 7.41 -1.41
CA VAL A 186 7.74 7.75 -2.78
C VAL A 186 9.08 7.08 -3.11
N VAL A 187 9.20 6.56 -4.33
CA VAL A 187 10.46 6.10 -4.92
C VAL A 187 10.94 7.12 -5.94
N GLU A 188 12.14 7.65 -5.75
CA GLU A 188 12.86 8.48 -6.71
C GLU A 188 14.01 7.67 -7.33
N LEU A 189 14.22 7.82 -8.63
CA LEU A 189 15.31 7.19 -9.38
C LEU A 189 16.26 8.27 -9.90
N ASP A 190 17.56 8.12 -9.67
CA ASP A 190 18.57 9.10 -10.08
C ASP A 190 19.73 8.39 -10.78
N GLY A 191 20.18 8.88 -11.93
CA GLY A 191 21.20 8.18 -12.72
C GLY A 191 21.42 8.73 -14.13
N PRO A 192 22.49 8.31 -14.81
CA PRO A 192 22.89 8.83 -16.12
C PRO A 192 21.89 8.45 -17.22
N GLY A 193 21.06 9.41 -17.62
CA GLY A 193 20.03 9.22 -18.66
C GLY A 193 18.62 9.03 -18.11
N LEU A 194 18.43 9.10 -16.79
CA LEU A 194 17.13 9.26 -16.17
C LEU A 194 16.77 10.76 -16.12
N LEU A 195 15.59 11.13 -16.62
CA LEU A 195 15.07 12.49 -16.52
C LEU A 195 14.31 12.67 -15.20
N LYS A 196 14.40 13.85 -14.57
CA LYS A 196 13.65 14.13 -13.33
C LYS A 196 12.22 14.55 -13.67
N ASP A 197 11.34 13.58 -13.76
CA ASP A 197 9.93 13.70 -14.12
C ASP A 197 9.04 12.74 -13.31
N GLU A 198 7.75 12.68 -13.62
CA GLU A 198 6.80 11.75 -12.98
C GLU A 198 7.14 10.27 -13.23
N SER A 199 7.95 9.95 -14.25
CA SER A 199 8.39 8.58 -14.54
C SER A 199 9.51 8.12 -13.61
N THR A 200 10.30 9.04 -13.03
CA THR A 200 11.37 8.72 -12.07
C THR A 200 10.95 8.91 -10.62
N ARG A 201 10.14 9.91 -10.26
CA ARG A 201 9.57 10.09 -8.90
C ARG A 201 8.10 9.65 -8.82
N GLN A 202 7.83 8.53 -8.13
CA GLN A 202 6.48 7.95 -8.05
C GLN A 202 6.06 7.54 -6.62
N LEU A 203 4.83 7.86 -6.22
CA LEU A 203 4.17 7.32 -5.03
C LEU A 203 3.93 5.81 -5.19
N ILE A 204 4.60 4.98 -4.39
CA ILE A 204 4.49 3.51 -4.45
C ILE A 204 3.60 2.92 -3.35
N VAL A 205 3.64 3.54 -2.16
CA VAL A 205 2.78 3.20 -1.01
C VAL A 205 1.93 4.43 -0.72
N PRO A 206 0.67 4.50 -1.16
CA PRO A 206 -0.24 5.54 -0.69
C PRO A 206 -0.55 5.35 0.80
N ARG A 207 -0.93 6.42 1.49
CA ARG A 207 -1.37 6.37 2.87
C ARG A 207 -2.52 5.37 3.07
N MET A 208 -2.51 4.65 4.19
CA MET A 208 -3.38 3.51 4.53
C MET A 208 -3.35 2.32 3.56
N LYS A 209 -2.32 2.20 2.71
CA LYS A 209 -2.03 0.96 1.97
C LYS A 209 -1.88 -0.21 2.95
N LYS A 210 -2.64 -1.29 2.72
CA LYS A 210 -2.70 -2.47 3.59
C LYS A 210 -1.33 -3.14 3.78
N LEU A 211 -1.03 -3.53 5.02
CA LEU A 211 0.20 -4.19 5.45
C LEU A 211 -0.01 -5.71 5.68
N PRO A 212 0.98 -6.58 5.35
CA PRO A 212 2.13 -6.32 4.48
C PRO A 212 1.72 -6.26 3.00
N SER A 213 2.58 -5.71 2.14
CA SER A 213 2.36 -5.64 0.69
C SER A 213 3.66 -5.91 -0.08
N LYS A 214 3.55 -6.44 -1.30
CA LYS A 214 4.65 -6.47 -2.27
C LYS A 214 4.30 -5.55 -3.43
N MET A 215 5.28 -4.80 -3.92
CA MET A 215 5.12 -3.91 -5.07
C MET A 215 6.23 -4.19 -6.09
N PHE A 216 5.97 -3.77 -7.32
CA PHE A 216 6.82 -4.02 -8.47
C PHE A 216 6.82 -2.78 -9.36
N ARG A 217 7.99 -2.38 -9.85
CA ARG A 217 8.16 -1.29 -10.82
C ARG A 217 9.14 -1.75 -11.88
N SER A 218 8.79 -1.56 -13.16
CA SER A 218 9.68 -1.84 -14.28
C SER A 218 9.99 -0.52 -15.00
N ILE A 219 11.26 -0.30 -15.32
CA ILE A 219 11.73 0.86 -16.07
C ILE A 219 12.57 0.38 -17.25
N ILE A 220 12.56 1.10 -18.37
CA ILE A 220 13.49 0.87 -19.47
C ILE A 220 14.77 1.65 -19.15
N HIS A 221 15.83 0.94 -18.76
CA HIS A 221 17.11 1.55 -18.42
C HIS A 221 18.25 0.52 -18.58
N ASP A 222 19.38 0.98 -19.11
CA ASP A 222 20.52 0.16 -19.56
C ASP A 222 21.83 0.49 -18.82
N LYS A 223 21.77 1.36 -17.81
CA LYS A 223 22.90 1.83 -17.01
C LYS A 223 22.63 1.65 -15.53
N ASP A 224 23.67 1.82 -14.72
CA ASP A 224 23.60 1.74 -13.27
C ASP A 224 23.01 3.04 -12.69
N PHE A 225 22.18 2.93 -11.66
CA PHE A 225 21.36 4.02 -11.11
C PHE A 225 21.08 3.85 -9.62
N ASP A 226 20.70 4.93 -8.95
CA ASP A 226 20.31 4.94 -7.55
C ASP A 226 18.79 4.94 -7.38
N VAL A 227 18.32 4.24 -6.35
CA VAL A 227 16.92 4.20 -5.90
C VAL A 227 16.84 4.82 -4.51
N SER A 228 16.20 5.99 -4.40
CA SER A 228 15.95 6.66 -3.13
C SER A 228 14.51 6.43 -2.66
N LEU A 229 14.34 6.12 -1.37
CA LEU A 229 13.03 6.01 -0.71
C LEU A 229 12.82 7.21 0.21
N SER A 230 11.69 7.89 0.02
CA SER A 230 11.33 9.10 0.76
C SER A 230 9.87 9.08 1.21
N TYR A 231 9.54 9.81 2.26
CA TYR A 231 8.16 10.14 2.59
C TYR A 231 7.56 11.10 1.53
N GLU A 232 6.24 11.04 1.35
CA GLU A 232 5.49 11.87 0.39
C GLU A 232 5.39 13.34 0.84
N ASP A 233 4.90 13.57 2.06
CA ASP A 233 4.70 14.89 2.67
C ASP A 233 5.69 15.10 3.82
N GLU A 234 6.52 16.15 3.74
CA GLU A 234 7.41 16.57 4.83
C GLU A 234 6.63 17.13 6.04
N ASP A 235 5.55 17.87 5.79
CA ASP A 235 4.70 18.51 6.82
C ASP A 235 3.98 17.51 7.76
N LEU A 236 3.93 16.23 7.39
CA LEU A 236 3.35 15.17 8.23
C LEU A 236 4.39 14.46 9.10
N LEU A 237 5.68 14.76 8.94
CA LEU A 237 6.76 14.10 9.68
C LEU A 237 6.91 14.69 11.09
N PRO A 238 7.39 13.89 12.07
CA PRO A 238 7.66 14.38 13.41
C PRO A 238 8.65 15.56 13.41
N PRO A 239 8.49 16.55 14.33
CA PRO A 239 9.47 17.61 14.52
C PRO A 239 10.88 17.05 14.76
N GLY A 240 11.88 17.61 14.06
CA GLY A 240 13.28 17.19 14.14
C GLY A 240 13.72 16.21 13.04
N VAL A 241 12.82 15.74 12.16
CA VAL A 241 13.22 15.07 10.92
C VAL A 241 13.81 16.09 9.95
N SER A 242 15.06 15.86 9.51
CA SER A 242 15.83 16.78 8.66
C SER A 242 15.75 16.49 7.15
N SER A 243 15.17 15.36 6.77
CA SER A 243 15.01 14.94 5.37
C SER A 243 13.88 13.91 5.27
N PRO A 244 13.03 13.95 4.22
CA PRO A 244 12.05 12.90 3.97
C PRO A 244 12.71 11.60 3.49
N ARG A 245 13.95 11.64 3.00
CA ARG A 245 14.66 10.46 2.47
C ARG A 245 15.17 9.60 3.62
N PHE A 246 14.70 8.34 3.68
CA PHE A 246 15.04 7.40 4.75
C PHE A 246 15.90 6.21 4.28
N ALA A 247 15.99 5.95 2.96
CA ALA A 247 16.89 4.95 2.40
C ALA A 247 17.37 5.35 0.99
N GLN A 248 18.54 4.83 0.60
CA GLN A 248 19.09 4.92 -0.74
C GLN A 248 19.82 3.62 -1.07
N TYR A 249 19.63 3.11 -2.28
CA TYR A 249 20.21 1.87 -2.79
C TYR A 249 20.88 2.15 -4.12
N ALA A 250 22.11 1.67 -4.32
CA ALA A 250 22.75 1.66 -5.63
C ALA A 250 22.38 0.36 -6.37
N VAL A 251 21.87 0.48 -7.60
CA VAL A 251 21.55 -0.64 -8.49
C VAL A 251 22.61 -0.71 -9.58
N SER A 252 23.50 -1.70 -9.46
CA SER A 252 24.66 -1.88 -10.33
C SER A 252 24.58 -3.12 -11.23
N GLY A 253 25.45 -3.18 -12.25
CA GLY A 253 25.56 -4.30 -13.19
C GLY A 253 24.56 -4.27 -14.35
N SER A 254 23.74 -3.23 -14.46
CA SER A 254 22.87 -3.00 -15.62
C SER A 254 23.70 -2.58 -16.84
N ALA A 255 24.73 -1.76 -16.63
CA ALA A 255 25.71 -1.39 -17.65
C ALA A 255 26.50 -2.61 -18.16
N ASP A 256 26.96 -3.49 -17.26
CA ASP A 256 27.68 -4.73 -17.61
C ASP A 256 26.79 -5.69 -18.42
N ALA A 257 25.51 -5.80 -18.04
CA ALA A 257 24.53 -6.59 -18.79
C ALA A 257 24.29 -5.99 -20.18
N SER A 258 24.11 -4.68 -20.30
CA SER A 258 23.98 -3.98 -21.58
C SER A 258 25.17 -4.24 -22.51
N ALA A 259 26.40 -4.05 -22.01
CA ALA A 259 27.63 -4.33 -22.76
C ALA A 259 27.74 -5.81 -23.19
N LYS A 260 27.43 -6.75 -22.30
CA LYS A 260 27.51 -8.20 -22.57
C LYS A 260 26.56 -8.68 -23.67
N TYR A 261 25.38 -8.09 -23.76
CA TYR A 261 24.34 -8.49 -24.73
C TYR A 261 24.22 -7.56 -25.94
N SER A 262 25.03 -6.50 -26.03
CA SER A 262 25.07 -5.52 -27.14
C SER A 262 25.25 -6.15 -28.54
N SER A 263 25.85 -7.34 -28.64
CA SER A 263 26.09 -8.07 -29.89
C SER A 263 24.98 -9.07 -30.27
N ARG A 264 23.91 -9.16 -29.48
CA ARG A 264 22.75 -10.02 -29.75
C ARG A 264 21.61 -9.20 -30.35
N ASN A 265 20.71 -9.86 -31.07
CA ASN A 265 19.48 -9.24 -31.55
C ASN A 265 18.49 -9.11 -30.39
N LEU A 266 18.56 -7.99 -29.66
CA LEU A 266 17.56 -7.65 -28.64
C LEU A 266 16.19 -7.44 -29.30
N SER A 267 15.17 -8.15 -28.82
CA SER A 267 13.78 -7.99 -29.25
C SER A 267 13.04 -6.91 -28.47
N SER A 268 13.55 -6.50 -27.31
CA SER A 268 13.07 -5.35 -26.56
C SER A 268 14.23 -4.54 -25.98
N PRO A 269 14.04 -3.24 -25.66
CA PRO A 269 14.94 -2.52 -24.77
C PRO A 269 15.14 -3.26 -23.44
N ILE A 270 16.30 -3.07 -22.81
CA ILE A 270 16.63 -3.63 -21.49
C ILE A 270 15.72 -2.99 -20.43
N LYS A 271 15.13 -3.83 -19.57
CA LYS A 271 14.24 -3.40 -18.49
C LYS A 271 14.88 -3.70 -17.14
N ALA A 272 14.93 -2.72 -16.25
CA ALA A 272 15.25 -2.94 -14.84
C ALA A 272 13.95 -3.12 -14.04
N ASN A 273 13.83 -4.28 -13.38
CA ASN A 273 12.69 -4.69 -12.58
C ASN A 273 13.01 -4.57 -11.10
N LEU A 274 12.35 -3.63 -10.42
CA LEU A 274 12.52 -3.34 -9.00
C LEU A 274 11.40 -4.00 -8.19
N HIS A 275 11.79 -4.86 -7.24
CA HIS A 275 10.90 -5.56 -6.33
C HIS A 275 10.97 -4.95 -4.93
N PHE A 276 9.86 -4.39 -4.46
CA PHE A 276 9.77 -3.78 -3.14
C PHE A 276 8.89 -4.62 -2.20
N SER A 277 9.27 -4.72 -0.93
CA SER A 277 8.38 -5.22 0.11
C SER A 277 8.07 -4.13 1.14
N LEU A 278 6.81 -4.10 1.55
CA LEU A 278 6.30 -3.33 2.67
C LEU A 278 5.95 -4.31 3.78
N SER A 279 6.76 -4.31 4.83
CA SER A 279 6.69 -5.29 5.91
C SER A 279 5.39 -5.16 6.74
N ARG A 280 5.14 -6.14 7.62
CA ARG A 280 4.05 -6.04 8.60
C ARG A 280 4.26 -4.89 9.61
N SER A 281 5.50 -4.47 9.83
CA SER A 281 5.87 -3.32 10.67
C SER A 281 5.87 -1.98 9.92
N GLY A 282 5.40 -1.94 8.66
CA GLY A 282 5.32 -0.71 7.86
C GLY A 282 6.67 -0.24 7.28
N ILE A 283 7.71 -1.08 7.32
CA ILE A 283 9.02 -0.76 6.76
C ILE A 283 9.02 -1.11 5.27
N LEU A 284 9.35 -0.15 4.41
CA LEU A 284 9.53 -0.34 2.97
C LEU A 284 11.00 -0.63 2.65
N SER A 285 11.28 -1.70 1.91
CA SER A 285 12.60 -2.04 1.39
C SER A 285 12.57 -2.35 -0.11
N LEU A 286 13.70 -2.11 -0.79
CA LEU A 286 14.02 -2.72 -2.08
C LEU A 286 14.59 -4.12 -1.80
N ASP A 287 13.87 -5.17 -2.16
CA ASP A 287 14.27 -6.57 -1.90
C ASP A 287 15.21 -7.09 -2.99
N ARG A 288 14.97 -6.71 -4.25
CA ARG A 288 15.70 -7.19 -5.44
C ARG A 288 15.57 -6.22 -6.61
N ALA A 289 16.61 -6.15 -7.44
CA ALA A 289 16.58 -5.56 -8.76
C ALA A 289 17.06 -6.59 -9.80
N ASP A 290 16.28 -6.81 -10.86
CA ASP A 290 16.60 -7.75 -11.94
C ASP A 290 16.69 -7.02 -13.29
N ALA A 291 17.73 -7.29 -14.09
CA ALA A 291 17.79 -6.85 -15.49
C ALA A 291 17.14 -7.90 -16.40
N VAL A 292 16.15 -7.50 -17.20
CA VAL A 292 15.46 -8.35 -18.17
C VAL A 292 15.88 -7.97 -19.59
N ILE A 293 16.31 -9.00 -20.33
CA ILE A 293 16.84 -8.90 -21.69
C ILE A 293 16.13 -9.95 -22.53
N GLU A 294 15.37 -9.51 -23.52
CA GLU A 294 14.62 -10.36 -24.45
C GLU A 294 15.43 -10.45 -25.76
N ILE A 295 15.77 -11.66 -26.19
CA ILE A 295 16.61 -11.93 -27.37
C ILE A 295 15.81 -12.77 -28.36
N THR A 296 15.80 -12.38 -29.65
CA THR A 296 15.26 -13.21 -30.73
C THR A 296 16.38 -13.91 -31.50
N GLU A 297 16.27 -15.23 -31.61
CA GLU A 297 17.16 -16.06 -32.43
C GLU A 297 16.35 -16.67 -33.58
N TRP A 298 16.81 -16.45 -34.83
CA TRP A 298 16.24 -17.10 -36.00
C TRP A 298 16.80 -18.53 -36.08
N ILE A 299 15.91 -19.52 -36.02
CA ILE A 299 16.27 -20.93 -36.20
C ILE A 299 15.91 -21.34 -37.63
N GLU A 300 16.92 -21.73 -38.42
CA GLU A 300 16.69 -22.33 -39.73
C GLU A 300 16.06 -23.73 -39.55
N VAL A 301 14.77 -23.86 -39.88
CA VAL A 301 14.08 -25.16 -39.87
C VAL A 301 14.55 -25.96 -41.10
N PRO A 302 15.12 -27.17 -40.92
CA PRO A 302 15.54 -27.99 -42.06
C PRO A 302 14.34 -28.32 -42.96
N LYS A 303 14.39 -27.86 -44.22
CA LYS A 303 13.42 -28.30 -45.24
C LYS A 303 13.72 -29.77 -45.55
N VAL A 304 12.79 -30.65 -45.18
CA VAL A 304 12.81 -32.05 -45.62
C VAL A 304 12.53 -32.07 -47.11
N ASN A 305 13.59 -32.19 -47.91
CA ASN A 305 13.47 -32.37 -49.35
C ASN A 305 12.94 -33.77 -49.65
N VAL A 306 11.63 -33.90 -49.87
CA VAL A 306 11.04 -35.09 -50.49
C VAL A 306 11.36 -35.04 -51.99
N THR A 307 12.45 -35.68 -52.39
CA THR A 307 12.81 -35.85 -53.80
C THR A 307 11.85 -36.85 -54.46
N LEU A 308 10.86 -36.32 -55.17
CA LEU A 308 10.08 -37.08 -56.15
C LEU A 308 10.89 -37.18 -57.45
N GLU A 309 11.61 -38.29 -57.63
CA GLU A 309 11.96 -38.76 -58.98
C GLU A 309 11.00 -39.88 -59.39
N ASN A 310 10.55 -39.83 -60.64
CA ASN A 310 9.50 -40.71 -61.17
C ASN A 310 9.80 -41.07 -62.62
N SER A 311 9.23 -42.19 -63.11
CA SER A 311 9.44 -42.83 -64.44
C SER A 311 10.78 -43.60 -64.55
N SER A 312 10.88 -44.79 -65.13
CA SER A 312 9.91 -45.67 -65.84
C SER A 312 10.57 -47.03 -66.15
N ALA A 313 9.89 -48.16 -66.39
CA ALA A 313 8.50 -48.57 -66.18
C ALA A 313 8.38 -50.10 -66.43
N ALA A 314 7.44 -50.81 -65.77
CA ALA A 314 7.01 -52.16 -66.15
C ALA A 314 5.58 -52.46 -65.66
N SER A 315 4.75 -53.02 -66.55
CA SER A 315 3.39 -53.53 -66.30
C SER A 315 3.33 -55.00 -66.78
N PRO A 316 2.22 -55.76 -66.64
CA PRO A 316 0.97 -55.51 -65.89
C PRO A 316 0.52 -56.73 -65.03
N ASN A 317 -0.54 -56.58 -64.21
CA ASN A 317 -1.82 -57.33 -64.40
C ASN A 317 -2.84 -57.20 -63.24
N ILE A 318 -4.14 -57.19 -63.61
CA ILE A 318 -5.32 -57.76 -62.90
C ILE A 318 -5.69 -57.16 -61.53
N SER A 319 -6.96 -56.86 -61.15
CA SER A 319 -8.25 -56.65 -61.85
C SER A 319 -9.32 -56.23 -60.81
N VAL A 320 -10.29 -55.34 -61.16
CA VAL A 320 -11.72 -55.36 -60.69
C VAL A 320 -11.96 -55.19 -59.15
N GLU A 321 -12.85 -54.37 -58.57
CA GLU A 321 -14.30 -54.14 -58.81
C GLU A 321 -14.85 -52.88 -58.10
N THR A 322 -15.95 -52.32 -58.64
CA THR A 322 -17.06 -51.50 -58.07
C THR A 322 -16.99 -50.71 -56.73
N SER A 323 -17.45 -49.44 -56.78
CA SER A 323 -18.09 -48.67 -55.68
C SER A 323 -19.54 -49.17 -55.39
N PRO A 324 -20.26 -48.81 -54.27
CA PRO A 324 -20.80 -47.44 -54.09
C PRO A 324 -21.10 -46.93 -52.64
N HIS A 325 -21.40 -45.61 -52.56
CA HIS A 325 -22.27 -44.84 -51.63
C HIS A 325 -22.57 -45.25 -50.16
N ASN A 326 -22.39 -44.28 -49.24
CA ASN A 326 -23.44 -43.48 -48.56
C ASN A 326 -22.76 -42.35 -47.74
N ALA A 327 -23.21 -41.07 -47.71
CA ALA A 327 -24.42 -40.52 -47.06
C ALA A 327 -24.47 -40.82 -45.54
N SER A 328 -24.65 -39.87 -44.62
CA SER A 328 -24.91 -38.40 -44.66
C SER A 328 -24.40 -37.77 -43.32
N GLU A 329 -24.71 -36.56 -42.82
CA GLU A 329 -25.70 -35.48 -43.10
C GLU A 329 -25.24 -34.15 -42.44
N ASP A 330 -25.69 -32.99 -42.96
CA ASP A 330 -26.13 -31.74 -42.27
C ASP A 330 -25.39 -31.10 -41.05
N SER A 331 -25.33 -29.76 -40.88
CA SER A 331 -26.04 -28.65 -41.56
C SER A 331 -25.42 -27.24 -41.34
N ASN A 332 -25.73 -26.33 -42.29
CA ASN A 332 -25.95 -24.88 -42.14
C ASN A 332 -24.82 -23.91 -41.70
N GLU A 333 -24.09 -23.40 -42.71
CA GLU A 333 -24.28 -22.04 -43.28
C GLU A 333 -25.44 -21.18 -42.67
N ASN A 334 -25.38 -19.85 -42.52
CA ASN A 334 -24.97 -18.83 -43.50
C ASN A 334 -25.04 -17.41 -42.88
N LEU A 335 -24.33 -16.42 -43.48
CA LEU A 335 -24.90 -15.09 -43.76
C LEU A 335 -23.97 -14.23 -44.66
N HIS A 336 -24.46 -14.03 -45.89
CA HIS A 336 -24.16 -13.03 -46.93
C HIS A 336 -23.30 -11.79 -46.54
N THR A 337 -22.23 -11.40 -47.27
CA THR A 337 -21.98 -11.10 -48.72
C THR A 337 -22.48 -9.74 -49.24
N ASP A 338 -21.54 -9.04 -49.86
CA ASP A 338 -21.63 -8.17 -51.05
C ASP A 338 -22.32 -6.80 -51.05
N GLY A 339 -21.55 -5.80 -51.54
CA GLY A 339 -22.06 -5.01 -52.66
C GLY A 339 -21.41 -3.65 -53.01
N ARG A 340 -20.43 -3.67 -53.93
CA ARG A 340 -20.32 -2.76 -55.12
C ARG A 340 -19.70 -1.34 -55.00
N ILE A 341 -18.43 -1.24 -55.44
CA ILE A 341 -17.92 -0.49 -56.64
C ILE A 341 -18.55 0.92 -56.89
N ASP A 342 -17.80 2.04 -56.91
CA ASP A 342 -17.11 2.50 -58.14
C ASP A 342 -16.00 3.58 -57.97
N ASN A 343 -15.16 3.65 -59.01
CA ASN A 343 -13.93 4.42 -59.30
C ASN A 343 -13.78 5.91 -58.88
N THR A 344 -12.52 6.34 -58.67
CA THR A 344 -11.84 7.41 -59.47
C THR A 344 -10.31 7.28 -59.40
N SER A 345 -9.64 7.57 -60.51
CA SER A 345 -8.21 7.35 -60.80
C SER A 345 -7.28 8.50 -60.40
N ASN A 346 -5.99 8.18 -60.19
CA ASN A 346 -4.89 8.83 -60.91
C ASN A 346 -3.62 7.97 -60.89
N ALA A 347 -2.87 7.99 -61.99
CA ALA A 347 -1.70 7.14 -62.22
C ALA A 347 -0.46 7.98 -62.58
N THR A 348 0.72 7.48 -62.20
CA THR A 348 1.99 7.80 -62.87
C THR A 348 2.90 6.57 -62.79
N GLU A 349 3.56 6.22 -63.89
CA GLU A 349 4.26 4.94 -64.08
C GLU A 349 5.77 4.97 -63.77
N ASN A 350 6.36 3.77 -63.82
CA ASN A 350 7.77 3.39 -63.82
C ASN A 350 8.42 3.20 -62.43
N GLN A 351 9.20 2.15 -62.17
CA GLN A 351 9.82 1.17 -63.08
C GLN A 351 9.92 -0.23 -62.44
N SER A 352 10.17 -1.25 -63.26
CA SER A 352 10.17 -2.68 -62.90
C SER A 352 11.44 -3.18 -62.20
N ASP A 353 11.29 -4.08 -61.22
CA ASP A 353 12.05 -5.34 -61.23
C ASP A 353 11.40 -6.44 -60.37
N LYS A 354 11.75 -7.72 -60.61
CA LYS A 354 11.01 -8.89 -60.11
C LYS A 354 11.49 -9.44 -58.76
N ASP A 355 10.48 -9.66 -57.92
CA ASP A 355 10.33 -10.56 -56.76
C ASP A 355 11.32 -11.75 -56.58
N LEU A 356 11.68 -11.98 -55.32
CA LEU A 356 11.91 -13.32 -54.74
C LEU A 356 11.60 -13.30 -53.23
N GLY A 357 10.34 -13.59 -52.87
CA GLY A 357 9.84 -13.51 -51.51
C GLY A 357 10.46 -14.47 -50.49
N THR A 358 10.52 -14.03 -49.23
CA THR A 358 10.76 -14.86 -48.05
C THR A 358 9.59 -14.73 -47.08
N GLU A 359 8.88 -15.84 -46.82
CA GLU A 359 7.79 -15.85 -45.85
C GLU A 359 8.33 -15.73 -44.42
N LYS A 360 7.80 -14.75 -43.68
CA LYS A 360 8.00 -14.64 -42.23
C LYS A 360 7.01 -15.55 -41.49
N LYS A 361 7.48 -16.23 -40.45
CA LYS A 361 6.66 -16.68 -39.33
C LYS A 361 7.23 -16.10 -38.04
N ASN A 362 6.33 -15.62 -37.19
CA ASN A 362 6.62 -15.14 -35.83
C ASN A 362 6.73 -16.32 -34.86
#